data_AF-A0A7V4PB84-F1
#
_entry.id   AF-A0A7V4PB84-F1
#
_cell.length_a   1.000
_cell.length_b   1.000
_cell.length_c   1.000
_cell.angle_alpha   90.00
_cell.angle_beta   90.00
_cell.angle_gamma   90.00
#
_symmetry.space_group_name_H-M   'P 1'
#
loop_
_entity.id
_entity.type
_entity.pdbx_description
1 polymer ?
#
loop_
_entity_poly.entity_id
_entity_poly.type
_entity_poly.pdbx_seq_one_letter_code
_entity_poly.pdbx_strand_id
1 'polypeptide(L)'
;ARIATLQMTNSVGGARFRWLGIDEGHHELSHHEDSKTESQDKLTRINKWYCEQLAYLARRLAETPEPGGNGSLLDNTLLLWTNELGKGNSHTLDNIPWVLVGNGLDFKMGRSLKYGRVPHNRLLLSLAHGFGHTIERFGNPDYCGDGPLSNLT
;
A
#
# COMPACT_ATOMS: atom_id res chain seq x y z
N ALA A 1 -10.71 15.88 -5.51
CA ALA A 1 -10.53 14.42 -5.33
C ALA A 1 -11.60 13.85 -4.39
N ARG A 2 -12.00 12.59 -4.58
CA ARG A 2 -12.76 11.82 -3.56
C ARG A 2 -11.78 10.86 -2.91
N ILE A 3 -11.69 10.86 -1.58
CA ILE A 3 -10.71 10.06 -0.83
C ILE A 3 -11.43 9.29 0.27
N ALA A 4 -11.15 8.00 0.39
CA ALA A 4 -11.57 7.16 1.50
C ALA A 4 -10.35 6.39 2.02
N THR A 5 -10.26 6.21 3.35
CA THR A 5 -9.18 5.47 3.99
C THR A 5 -9.78 4.35 4.83
N LEU A 6 -9.29 3.13 4.61
CA LEU A 6 -9.66 1.95 5.38
C LEU A 6 -8.46 1.53 6.24
N GLN A 7 -8.53 1.79 7.53
CA GLN A 7 -7.55 1.31 8.49
C GLN A 7 -8.04 -0.01 9.10
N MET A 8 -7.28 -1.09 8.88
CA MET A 8 -7.68 -2.42 9.37
C MET A 8 -7.30 -2.67 10.83
N THR A 9 -6.18 -2.10 11.27
CA THR A 9 -5.68 -2.15 12.65
C THR A 9 -4.78 -0.94 12.92
N ASN A 10 -4.27 -0.78 14.14
CA ASN A 10 -3.21 0.18 14.46
C ASN A 10 -1.82 -0.50 14.50
N SER A 11 -0.77 0.31 14.49
CA SER A 11 0.65 -0.09 14.34
C SER A 11 1.13 -1.15 15.37
N VAL A 12 0.60 -1.09 16.59
CA VAL A 12 0.93 -2.02 17.70
C VAL A 12 -0.22 -2.98 17.99
N GLY A 13 -1.18 -3.09 17.07
CA GLY A 13 -2.41 -3.85 17.27
C GLY A 13 -2.12 -5.34 17.38
N GLY A 14 -2.58 -5.96 18.47
CA GLY A 14 -2.48 -7.40 18.71
C GLY A 14 -3.49 -8.23 17.93
N ALA A 15 -3.77 -7.90 16.66
CA ALA A 15 -4.71 -8.62 15.82
C ALA A 15 -4.28 -10.09 15.69
N ARG A 16 -5.22 -11.01 15.91
CA ARG A 16 -4.99 -12.46 15.84
C ARG A 16 -5.82 -13.04 14.70
N PHE A 17 -5.15 -13.82 13.85
CA PHE A 17 -5.73 -14.36 12.61
C PHE A 17 -6.17 -15.80 12.83
N ARG A 18 -7.05 -16.03 13.81
CA ARG A 18 -7.48 -17.38 14.21
C ARG A 18 -8.19 -18.16 13.11
N TRP A 19 -8.85 -17.47 12.18
CA TRP A 19 -9.44 -18.10 10.99
C TRP A 19 -8.38 -18.65 10.02
N LEU A 20 -7.12 -18.23 10.16
CA LEU A 20 -5.96 -18.83 9.51
C LEU A 20 -5.26 -19.85 10.41
N GLY A 21 -5.80 -20.19 11.59
CA GLY A 21 -5.12 -21.05 12.57
C GLY A 21 -3.87 -20.42 13.17
N ILE A 22 -3.85 -19.09 13.32
CA ILE A 22 -2.75 -18.33 13.94
C ILE A 22 -3.28 -17.67 15.22
N ASP A 23 -2.77 -18.12 16.36
CA ASP A 23 -3.22 -17.66 17.69
C ASP A 23 -2.37 -16.52 18.27
N GLU A 24 -1.13 -16.38 17.78
CA GLU A 24 -0.22 -15.29 18.14
C GLU A 24 -0.69 -13.95 17.58
N GLY A 25 -0.27 -12.86 18.22
CA GLY A 25 -0.51 -11.52 17.71
C GLY A 25 0.33 -11.24 16.47
N HIS A 26 -0.26 -10.64 15.43
CA HIS A 26 0.46 -10.24 14.22
C HIS A 26 1.64 -9.31 14.53
N HIS A 27 1.45 -8.32 15.42
CA HIS A 27 2.53 -7.43 15.83
C HIS A 27 3.67 -8.19 16.53
N GLU A 28 3.37 -9.12 17.42
CA GLU A 28 4.38 -9.94 18.11
C GLU A 28 5.17 -10.80 17.11
N LEU A 29 4.48 -11.44 16.17
CA LEU A 29 5.12 -12.24 15.12
C LEU A 29 6.12 -11.43 14.29
N SER A 30 5.84 -10.14 14.05
CA SER A 30 6.71 -9.30 13.21
C SER A 30 8.05 -8.96 13.86
N HIS A 31 8.17 -9.07 15.19
CA HIS A 31 9.41 -8.89 15.95
C HIS A 31 10.32 -10.11 15.94
N HIS A 32 9.82 -11.28 15.52
CA HIS A 32 10.64 -12.48 15.51
C HIS A 32 11.78 -12.41 14.50
N GLU A 33 12.91 -13.03 14.86
CA GLU A 33 14.09 -13.20 14.01
C GLU A 33 13.76 -13.92 12.69
N ASP A 34 14.51 -13.62 11.63
CA ASP A 34 14.32 -14.23 10.30
C ASP A 34 14.53 -15.75 10.31
N SER A 35 15.38 -16.23 11.23
CA SER A 35 15.68 -17.64 11.42
C SER A 35 14.48 -18.43 11.97
N LYS A 36 13.48 -17.76 12.55
CA LYS A 36 12.25 -18.38 13.05
C LYS A 36 11.26 -18.58 11.91
N THR A 37 11.55 -19.57 11.07
CA THR A 37 10.81 -19.87 9.82
C THR A 37 9.31 -20.03 10.01
N GLU A 38 8.85 -20.62 11.12
CA GLU A 38 7.42 -20.74 11.44
C GLU A 38 6.73 -19.37 11.55
N SER A 39 7.41 -18.37 12.14
CA SER A 39 6.86 -17.02 12.24
C SER A 39 6.82 -16.33 10.88
N GLN A 40 7.83 -16.55 10.04
CA GLN A 40 7.87 -16.03 8.67
C GLN A 40 6.75 -16.63 7.80
N ASP A 41 6.46 -17.92 7.95
CA ASP A 41 5.30 -18.56 7.30
C ASP A 41 3.98 -17.93 7.74
N LYS A 42 3.76 -17.80 9.06
CA LYS A 42 2.57 -17.16 9.63
C LYS A 42 2.39 -15.74 9.12
N LEU A 43 3.46 -14.93 9.11
CA LEU A 43 3.45 -13.57 8.56
C LEU A 43 3.12 -13.55 7.06
N THR A 44 3.66 -14.48 6.29
CA THR A 44 3.36 -14.60 4.85
C THR A 44 1.88 -14.90 4.62
N ARG A 45 1.30 -15.81 5.41
CA ARG A 45 -0.12 -16.16 5.35
C ARG A 45 -1.03 -15.00 5.74
N ILE A 46 -0.64 -14.23 6.76
CA ILE A 46 -1.35 -13.00 7.16
C ILE A 46 -1.30 -11.94 6.05
N ASN A 47 -0.11 -11.66 5.50
CA ASN A 47 0.04 -10.70 4.40
C ASN A 47 -0.72 -11.13 3.14
N LYS A 48 -0.73 -12.43 2.82
CA LYS A 48 -1.56 -12.98 1.76
C LYS A 48 -3.05 -12.71 2.01
N TRP A 49 -3.54 -12.95 3.22
CA TRP A 49 -4.94 -12.67 3.56
C TRP A 49 -5.30 -11.18 3.40
N TYR A 50 -4.42 -10.27 3.81
CA TYR A 50 -4.60 -8.83 3.56
C TYR A 50 -4.65 -8.50 2.07
N CYS A 51 -3.73 -9.08 1.28
CA CYS A 51 -3.73 -8.95 -0.17
C CYS A 51 -5.03 -9.47 -0.80
N GLU A 52 -5.59 -10.57 -0.29
CA GLU A 52 -6.89 -11.11 -0.72
C GLU A 52 -8.04 -10.13 -0.44
N GLN A 53 -8.00 -9.35 0.65
CA GLN A 53 -9.02 -8.32 0.93
C GLN A 53 -8.90 -7.15 -0.05
N LEU A 54 -7.68 -6.72 -0.38
CA LEU A 54 -7.45 -5.71 -1.40
C LEU A 54 -7.93 -6.19 -2.78
N ALA A 55 -7.61 -7.43 -3.14
CA ALA A 55 -8.05 -8.05 -4.39
C ALA A 55 -9.58 -8.16 -4.45
N TYR A 56 -10.23 -8.50 -3.34
CA TYR A 56 -11.69 -8.49 -3.23
C TYR A 56 -12.25 -7.10 -3.52
N LEU A 57 -11.74 -6.04 -2.87
CA LEU A 57 -12.18 -4.67 -3.11
C LEU A 57 -11.98 -4.25 -4.57
N ALA A 58 -10.79 -4.49 -5.13
CA ALA A 58 -10.49 -4.18 -6.53
C ALA A 58 -11.47 -4.87 -7.49
N ARG A 59 -11.75 -6.17 -7.26
CA ARG A 59 -12.73 -6.92 -8.06
C ARG A 59 -14.13 -6.34 -7.93
N ARG A 60 -14.58 -5.98 -6.73
CA ARG A 60 -15.90 -5.36 -6.53
C ARG A 60 -16.02 -4.03 -7.27
N LEU A 61 -14.96 -3.21 -7.28
CA LEU A 61 -14.93 -1.96 -8.05
C LEU A 61 -14.94 -2.22 -9.56
N ALA A 62 -14.21 -3.23 -10.04
CA ALA A 62 -14.19 -3.60 -11.45
C ALA A 62 -15.54 -4.16 -11.95
N GLU A 63 -16.27 -4.88 -11.09
CA GLU A 63 -17.60 -5.41 -11.38
C GLU A 63 -18.71 -4.36 -11.29
N THR A 64 -18.43 -3.18 -10.71
CA THR A 64 -19.44 -2.14 -10.50
C THR A 64 -19.34 -1.09 -11.60
N PRO A 65 -20.41 -0.85 -12.39
CA PRO A 65 -20.41 0.17 -13.43
C PRO A 65 -20.18 1.58 -12.87
N GLU A 66 -19.48 2.42 -13.62
CA GLU A 66 -19.35 3.85 -13.27
C GLU A 66 -20.70 4.57 -13.41
N PRO A 67 -21.23 5.20 -12.34
CA PRO A 67 -22.48 5.96 -12.42
C PRO A 67 -22.38 7.11 -13.42
N GLY A 68 -23.22 7.08 -14.46
CA GLY A 68 -23.29 8.16 -15.45
C GLY A 68 -22.14 8.19 -16.46
N GLY A 69 -21.34 7.12 -16.55
CA GLY A 69 -20.23 7.00 -17.48
C GLY A 69 -20.10 5.61 -18.10
N ASN A 70 -19.01 5.41 -18.82
CA ASN A 70 -18.61 4.10 -19.35
C ASN A 70 -17.57 3.46 -18.45
N GLY A 71 -17.44 2.13 -18.53
CA GLY A 71 -16.46 1.38 -17.74
C GLY A 71 -16.94 1.07 -16.33
N SER A 72 -15.98 0.78 -15.47
CA SER A 72 -16.18 0.38 -14.07
C SER A 72 -15.70 1.46 -13.10
N LEU A 73 -16.14 1.37 -11.84
CA LEU A 73 -15.61 2.23 -10.78
C LEU A 73 -14.08 2.12 -10.63
N LEU A 74 -13.50 0.95 -10.92
CA LEU A 74 -12.05 0.76 -10.82
C LEU A 74 -11.28 1.57 -11.88
N ASP A 75 -11.88 1.83 -13.04
CA ASP A 75 -11.27 2.64 -14.09
C ASP A 75 -11.07 4.09 -13.64
N ASN A 76 -11.90 4.58 -12.69
CA ASN A 76 -11.81 5.93 -12.13
C ASN A 76 -11.29 5.95 -10.68
N THR A 77 -10.80 4.83 -10.17
CA THR A 77 -10.30 4.71 -8.79
C THR A 77 -8.84 4.26 -8.79
N LEU A 78 -8.04 4.84 -7.88
CA LEU A 78 -6.72 4.32 -7.55
C LEU A 78 -6.73 3.80 -6.12
N LEU A 79 -6.47 2.50 -5.96
CA LEU A 79 -6.22 1.87 -4.67
C LEU A 79 -4.72 1.91 -4.37
N LEU A 80 -4.38 2.29 -3.13
CA LEU A 80 -3.02 2.35 -2.62
C LEU A 80 -2.93 1.45 -1.39
N TRP A 81 -2.02 0.47 -1.42
CA TRP A 81 -1.73 -0.41 -0.29
C TRP A 81 -0.24 -0.41 0.03
N THR A 82 0.08 -0.22 1.30
CA THR A 82 1.47 -0.14 1.79
C THR A 82 1.55 -0.57 3.25
N ASN A 83 2.78 -0.76 3.73
CA ASN A 83 3.10 -0.99 5.12
C ASN A 83 3.77 0.26 5.72
N GLU A 84 3.79 0.35 7.05
CA GLU A 84 4.50 1.41 7.77
C GLU A 84 6.02 1.19 7.85
N LEU A 85 6.47 -0.07 7.72
CA LEU A 85 7.87 -0.49 7.80
C LEU A 85 8.22 -1.41 6.63
N GLY A 86 9.49 -1.41 6.23
CA GLY A 86 10.00 -2.37 5.25
C GLY A 86 10.24 -3.75 5.84
N LYS A 87 10.51 -3.82 7.15
CA LYS A 87 10.68 -5.06 7.90
C LYS A 87 10.35 -4.83 9.37
N GLY A 88 9.58 -5.75 9.96
CA GLY A 88 9.12 -5.68 11.35
C GLY A 88 10.27 -5.68 12.35
N ASN A 89 11.02 -6.78 12.44
CA ASN A 89 12.02 -7.01 13.49
C ASN A 89 13.16 -5.98 13.56
N SER A 90 13.54 -5.36 12.44
CA SER A 90 14.56 -4.32 12.41
C SER A 90 14.01 -2.90 12.38
N HIS A 91 12.69 -2.74 12.29
CA HIS A 91 12.02 -1.43 12.17
C HIS A 91 12.57 -0.59 11.00
N THR A 92 13.03 -1.23 9.93
CA THR A 92 13.65 -0.49 8.83
C THR A 92 12.62 0.35 8.08
N LEU A 93 13.02 1.58 7.75
CA LEU A 93 12.27 2.48 6.87
C LEU A 93 12.67 2.30 5.40
N ASP A 94 13.60 1.40 5.11
CA ASP A 94 14.04 1.08 3.76
C ASP A 94 13.17 -0.01 3.13
N ASN A 95 12.97 0.06 1.80
CA ASN A 95 12.26 -0.95 1.00
C ASN A 95 10.82 -1.25 1.46
N ILE A 96 10.10 -0.23 1.94
CA ILE A 96 8.65 -0.33 2.20
C ILE A 96 7.93 -0.69 0.89
N PRO A 97 7.09 -1.74 0.85
CA PRO A 97 6.34 -2.11 -0.34
C PRO A 97 5.17 -1.15 -0.57
N TRP A 98 4.95 -0.78 -1.84
CA TRP A 98 3.80 0.01 -2.28
C TRP A 98 3.14 -0.69 -3.47
N VAL A 99 1.85 -0.95 -3.35
CA VAL A 99 1.02 -1.57 -4.39
C VAL A 99 -0.06 -0.59 -4.81
N LEU A 100 -0.12 -0.32 -6.11
CA LEU A 100 -1.14 0.52 -6.73
C LEU A 100 -2.01 -0.35 -7.65
N VAL A 101 -3.33 -0.19 -7.58
CA VAL A 101 -4.30 -0.94 -8.39
C VAL A 101 -5.41 -0.01 -8.89
N GLY A 102 -5.84 -0.18 -10.14
CA GLY A 102 -6.87 0.66 -10.79
C GLY A 102 -6.27 1.66 -11.77
N ASN A 103 -7.10 2.57 -12.29
CA ASN A 103 -6.70 3.48 -13.38
C ASN A 103 -7.04 4.96 -13.14
N GLY A 104 -7.32 5.37 -11.90
CA GLY A 104 -7.81 6.72 -11.60
C GLY A 104 -6.82 7.89 -11.76
N LEU A 105 -5.54 7.66 -12.10
CA LEU A 105 -4.49 8.71 -12.20
C LEU A 105 -3.65 8.62 -13.49
N ASP A 106 -4.11 7.88 -14.51
CA ASP A 106 -3.39 7.63 -15.78
C ASP A 106 -1.95 7.12 -15.61
N PHE A 107 -1.64 6.52 -14.46
CA PHE A 107 -0.34 5.89 -14.26
C PHE A 107 -0.22 4.66 -15.15
N LYS A 108 0.94 4.46 -15.77
CA LYS A 108 1.26 3.23 -16.48
C LYS A 108 1.29 2.06 -15.49
N MET A 109 0.26 1.22 -15.54
CA MET A 109 0.10 0.03 -14.69
C MET A 109 0.80 -1.20 -15.28
N GLY A 110 0.65 -2.36 -14.62
CA GLY A 110 1.16 -3.65 -15.13
C GLY A 110 2.68 -3.80 -15.07
N ARG A 111 3.34 -3.12 -14.13
CA ARG A 111 4.80 -3.12 -13.97
C ARG A 111 5.22 -3.14 -12.50
N SER A 112 6.44 -3.59 -12.25
CA SER A 112 7.12 -3.47 -10.96
C SER A 112 8.29 -2.50 -11.10
N LEU A 113 8.40 -1.57 -10.16
CA LEU A 113 9.42 -0.52 -10.16
C LEU A 113 10.26 -0.64 -8.88
N LYS A 114 11.59 -0.64 -9.05
CA LYS A 114 12.53 -0.61 -7.93
C LYS A 114 13.28 0.71 -7.96
N TYR A 115 13.16 1.48 -6.89
CA TYR A 115 13.86 2.75 -6.71
C TYR A 115 15.04 2.58 -5.76
N GLY A 116 16.15 3.30 -6.01
CA GLY A 116 17.33 3.28 -5.13
C GLY A 116 17.21 4.30 -4.00
N ARG A 117 16.84 3.86 -2.79
CA ARG A 117 16.72 4.69 -1.56
C ARG A 117 15.94 6.00 -1.78
N VAL A 118 14.88 5.96 -2.58
CA VAL A 118 14.05 7.13 -2.84
C VAL A 118 13.03 7.32 -1.72
N PRO A 119 12.89 8.53 -1.13
CA PRO A 119 11.88 8.79 -0.12
C PRO A 119 10.46 8.66 -0.68
N HIS A 120 9.57 7.98 0.05
CA HIS A 120 8.18 7.78 -0.38
C HIS A 120 7.39 9.10 -0.47
N ASN A 121 7.86 10.19 0.15
CA ASN A 121 7.30 11.53 0.01
C ASN A 121 7.14 11.91 -1.47
N ARG A 122 8.09 11.51 -2.32
CA ARG A 122 8.03 11.78 -3.76
C ARG A 122 6.90 11.04 -4.47
N LEU A 123 6.57 9.81 -4.03
CA LEU A 123 5.39 9.09 -4.51
C LEU A 123 4.10 9.79 -4.04
N LEU A 124 4.06 10.23 -2.78
CA LEU A 124 2.91 10.97 -2.24
C LEU A 124 2.69 12.31 -2.97
N LEU A 125 3.76 13.01 -3.36
CA LEU A 125 3.68 14.17 -4.25
C LEU A 125 3.12 13.82 -5.62
N SER A 126 3.58 12.73 -6.24
CA SER A 126 3.02 12.27 -7.53
C SER A 126 1.53 11.96 -7.44
N LEU A 127 1.08 11.33 -6.34
CA LEU A 127 -0.35 11.07 -6.12
C LEU A 127 -1.13 12.38 -5.98
N ALA A 128 -0.63 13.33 -5.18
CA ALA A 128 -1.26 14.64 -5.02
C ALA A 128 -1.37 15.38 -6.37
N HIS A 129 -0.29 15.39 -7.15
CA HIS A 129 -0.23 16.03 -8.47
C HIS A 129 -1.20 15.36 -9.46
N GLY A 130 -1.28 14.02 -9.45
CA GLY A 130 -2.25 13.28 -10.27
C GLY A 130 -3.70 13.66 -9.96
N PHE A 131 -4.02 14.00 -8.71
CA PHE A 131 -5.33 14.50 -8.31
C PHE A 131 -5.53 16.02 -8.52
N GLY A 132 -4.59 16.70 -9.20
CA GLY A 132 -4.65 18.12 -9.51
C GLY A 132 -4.14 19.04 -8.40
N HIS A 133 -3.50 18.51 -7.36
CA HIS A 133 -2.90 19.29 -6.28
C HIS A 133 -1.39 19.43 -6.50
N THR A 134 -0.94 20.59 -6.99
CA THR A 134 0.47 20.89 -7.30
C THR A 134 1.27 21.34 -6.07
N ILE A 135 1.18 20.58 -4.98
CA ILE A 135 1.94 20.87 -3.74
C ILE A 135 3.43 20.55 -3.91
N GLU A 136 4.30 21.31 -3.28
CA GLU A 136 5.75 21.09 -3.36
C GLU A 136 6.28 20.15 -2.27
N ARG A 137 5.52 19.96 -1.18
CA ARG A 137 5.96 19.24 0.02
C ARG A 137 4.82 18.43 0.63
N PHE A 138 5.16 17.26 1.16
CA PHE A 138 4.28 16.43 1.97
C PHE A 138 5.11 15.73 3.06
N GLY A 139 4.68 15.78 4.33
CA GLY A 139 5.48 15.26 5.44
C GLY A 139 6.74 16.09 5.71
N ASN A 140 7.87 15.45 5.97
CA ASN A 140 9.15 16.14 6.17
C ASN A 140 9.66 16.76 4.84
N PRO A 141 9.84 18.10 4.77
CA PRO A 141 10.35 18.79 3.58
C PRO A 141 11.69 18.30 3.04
N ASP A 142 12.58 17.80 3.90
CA ASP A 142 13.93 17.37 3.52
C ASP A 142 13.91 16.19 2.54
N TYR A 143 12.80 15.46 2.48
CA TYR A 143 12.58 14.31 1.60
C TYR A 143 11.84 14.63 0.30
N CYS A 144 11.57 15.92 0.04
CA CYS A 144 10.77 16.37 -1.10
C CYS A 144 11.59 17.05 -2.22
N GLY A 145 12.90 17.27 -2.03
CA GLY A 145 13.71 18.19 -2.86
C GLY A 145 13.71 17.88 -4.37
N ASP A 146 13.61 16.61 -4.75
CA ASP A 146 13.56 16.18 -6.16
C ASP A 146 12.13 16.19 -6.75
N GLY A 147 11.14 16.68 -6.00
CA GLY A 147 9.74 16.73 -6.41
C GLY A 147 9.09 15.35 -6.61
N PRO A 148 7.97 15.29 -7.37
CA PRO A 148 7.28 14.06 -7.71
C PRO A 148 8.20 13.03 -8.36
N LEU A 149 7.84 11.74 -8.25
CA LEU A 149 8.43 10.72 -9.09
C LEU A 149 8.10 10.96 -10.57
N SER A 150 9.12 10.80 -11.42
CA SER A 150 8.97 10.79 -12.88
C SER A 150 8.62 9.39 -13.40
N ASN A 151 8.17 9.32 -14.66
CA ASN A 151 7.84 8.07 -15.38
C ASN A 151 6.70 7.25 -14.78
N LEU A 152 5.77 7.89 -14.05
CA LEU A 152 4.58 7.21 -13.52
C LEU A 152 3.46 7.09 -14.55
N THR A 153 3.31 8.04 -15.47
CA THR A 153 2.41 8.02 -16.63
C THR A 153 3.06 7.35 -17.84
#